data_AF-A0A0S8HVR6-F1
#
_entry.id   AF-A0A0S8HVR6-F1
#
_cell.length_a   1.000
_cell.length_b   1.000
_cell.length_c   1.000
_cell.angle_alpha   90.00
_cell.angle_beta   90.00
_cell.angle_gamma   90.00
#
_symmetry.space_group_name_H-M   'P 1'
#
loop_
_entity.id
_entity.type
_entity.pdbx_description
1 polymer ?
#
loop_
_entity_poly.entity_id
_entity_poly.type
_entity_poly.pdbx_seq_one_letter_code
_entity_poly.pdbx_strand_id
1 'polypeptide(L)'
;SINISKHIDKLTDDKQRGVGTMPVRLGEKTARYINIAALVLIYAVIAYLIFVPRYFTPVMLIVFLAGKRLLLTLNTLSKPRPDEPPEGYPAWPVWFSGFAFFHNRMFGGLLILGLIVDTLLRIFLSGFWPMR
;
A
#
# COMPACT_ATOMS: atom_id res chain seq x y z
N SER A 1 -2.54 2.92 -0.11
CA SER A 1 -3.47 2.82 -1.26
C SER A 1 -3.10 3.82 -2.33
N ILE A 2 -2.93 3.37 -3.58
CA ILE A 2 -2.69 4.27 -4.72
C ILE A 2 -3.88 5.23 -4.91
N ASN A 3 -5.10 4.72 -4.75
CA ASN A 3 -6.31 5.49 -5.06
C ASN A 3 -6.50 6.67 -4.10
N ILE A 4 -6.31 6.44 -2.79
CA ILE A 4 -6.38 7.52 -1.80
C ILE A 4 -5.29 8.56 -2.08
N SER A 5 -4.04 8.14 -2.30
CA SER A 5 -2.96 9.06 -2.65
C SER A 5 -3.26 9.90 -3.91
N LYS A 6 -3.88 9.29 -4.93
CA LYS A 6 -4.21 9.98 -6.19
C LYS A 6 -5.23 11.10 -5.96
N HIS A 7 -6.23 10.87 -5.12
CA HIS A 7 -7.21 11.89 -4.78
C HIS A 7 -6.67 12.94 -3.80
N ILE A 8 -5.63 12.62 -3.02
CA ILE A 8 -4.90 13.63 -2.26
C ILE A 8 -4.13 14.55 -3.22
N ASP A 9 -3.40 13.98 -4.19
CA ASP A 9 -2.65 14.77 -5.19
C ASP A 9 -3.56 15.70 -6.03
N LYS A 10 -4.84 15.34 -6.17
CA LYS A 10 -5.86 16.06 -6.93
C LYS A 10 -6.88 16.83 -6.08
N LEU A 11 -6.63 16.99 -4.78
CA LEU A 11 -7.63 17.54 -3.85
C LEU A 11 -8.19 18.89 -4.32
N THR A 12 -7.33 19.80 -4.78
CA THR A 12 -7.75 21.13 -5.26
C THR A 12 -8.62 21.03 -6.51
N ASP A 13 -8.21 20.22 -7.49
CA ASP A 13 -8.95 20.02 -8.74
C ASP A 13 -10.31 19.35 -8.48
N ASP A 14 -10.32 18.31 -7.63
CA ASP A 14 -11.54 17.60 -7.23
C ASP A 14 -12.52 18.57 -6.53
N LYS A 15 -12.01 19.43 -5.63
CA LYS A 15 -12.81 20.45 -4.94
C LYS A 15 -13.39 21.48 -5.89
N GLN A 16 -12.60 21.99 -6.84
CA GLN A 16 -13.05 22.97 -7.83
C GLN A 16 -14.14 22.41 -8.76
N ARG A 17 -14.07 21.11 -9.05
CA ARG A 17 -15.05 20.40 -9.90
C ARG A 17 -16.27 19.88 -9.13
N GLY A 18 -16.38 20.17 -7.83
CA GLY A 18 -17.48 19.67 -6.99
C GLY A 18 -17.44 18.16 -6.73
N VAL A 19 -16.31 17.49 -6.95
CA VAL A 19 -16.15 16.06 -6.72
C VAL A 19 -15.88 15.81 -5.24
N GLY A 20 -16.89 15.28 -4.54
CA GLY A 20 -16.84 15.03 -3.09
C GLY A 20 -16.03 13.81 -2.68
N THR A 21 -14.75 13.72 -3.06
CA THR A 21 -13.88 12.60 -2.67
C THR A 21 -13.55 12.62 -1.18
N MET A 22 -13.11 11.48 -0.64
CA MET A 22 -12.74 11.37 0.79
C MET A 22 -11.69 12.42 1.21
N PRO A 23 -10.62 12.69 0.43
CA PRO A 23 -9.68 13.77 0.74
C PRO A 23 -10.32 15.16 0.73
N VAL A 24 -11.27 15.44 -0.16
CA VAL A 24 -12.01 16.72 -0.19
C VAL A 24 -12.86 16.90 1.06
N ARG A 25 -13.52 15.83 1.54
CA ARG A 25 -14.40 15.88 2.72
C ARG A 25 -13.66 15.89 4.05
N LEU A 26 -12.56 15.14 4.17
CA LEU A 26 -11.81 14.96 5.43
C LEU A 26 -10.56 15.84 5.54
N GLY A 27 -10.14 16.46 4.43
CA GLY A 27 -8.90 17.21 4.31
C GLY A 27 -7.68 16.32 4.04
N GLU A 28 -6.62 16.95 3.51
CA GLU A 28 -5.38 16.28 3.13
C GLU A 28 -4.76 15.50 4.30
N LYS A 29 -4.58 16.14 5.47
CA LYS A 29 -3.90 15.54 6.62
C LYS A 29 -4.57 14.23 7.03
N THR A 30 -5.89 14.24 7.21
CA THR A 30 -6.67 13.06 7.60
C THR A 30 -6.56 11.97 6.54
N ALA A 31 -6.70 12.33 5.26
CA ALA A 31 -6.57 11.38 4.16
C ALA A 31 -5.17 10.72 4.10
N ARG A 32 -4.10 11.48 4.37
CA ARG A 32 -2.73 10.94 4.48
C ARG A 32 -2.60 9.88 5.57
N TYR A 33 -3.12 10.16 6.78
CA TYR A 33 -3.06 9.20 7.89
C TYR A 33 -3.94 7.97 7.68
N ILE A 34 -5.13 8.13 7.09
CA ILE A 34 -5.96 6.98 6.67
C ILE A 34 -5.20 6.12 5.67
N ASN A 35 -4.48 6.74 4.73
CA ASN A 35 -3.71 6.01 3.74
C ASN A 35 -2.52 5.27 4.35
N ILE A 36 -1.83 5.87 5.32
CA ILE A 36 -0.79 5.23 6.13
C ILE A 36 -1.38 4.01 6.85
N ALA A 37 -2.51 4.18 7.54
CA ALA A 37 -3.18 3.10 8.26
C ALA A 37 -3.53 1.94 7.31
N ALA A 38 -4.10 2.23 6.14
CA ALA A 38 -4.41 1.21 5.13
C ALA A 38 -3.15 0.47 4.64
N LEU A 39 -2.04 1.18 4.43
CA LEU A 39 -0.78 0.59 3.99
C LEU A 39 -0.13 -0.29 5.06
N VAL A 40 -0.25 0.05 6.34
CA VAL A 40 0.27 -0.78 7.45
C VAL A 40 -0.65 -1.98 7.67
N LEU A 41 -1.97 -1.77 7.61
CA LEU A 41 -2.97 -2.80 7.89
C LEU A 41 -2.86 -3.99 6.94
N ILE A 42 -2.56 -3.78 5.65
CA ILE A 42 -2.37 -4.89 4.70
C ILE A 42 -1.25 -5.85 5.12
N TYR A 43 -0.16 -5.37 5.74
CA TYR A 43 0.91 -6.23 6.26
C TYR A 43 0.48 -6.93 7.54
N ALA A 44 -0.19 -6.21 8.43
CA ALA A 44 -0.70 -6.76 9.68
C ALA A 44 -1.72 -7.88 9.43
N VAL A 45 -2.64 -7.70 8.48
CA VAL A 45 -3.63 -8.72 8.09
C VAL A 45 -2.94 -9.95 7.50
N ILE A 46 -1.94 -9.79 6.64
CA ILE A 46 -1.20 -10.95 6.10
C ILE A 46 -0.47 -11.69 7.21
N ALA A 47 0.24 -10.98 8.11
CA ALA A 47 0.88 -11.61 9.26
C ALA A 47 -0.12 -12.34 10.15
N TYR A 48 -1.28 -11.73 10.43
CA TYR A 48 -2.36 -12.36 11.16
C TYR A 48 -2.82 -13.65 10.49
N LEU A 49 -3.10 -13.64 9.18
CA LEU A 49 -3.56 -14.81 8.43
C LEU A 49 -2.53 -15.94 8.37
N ILE A 50 -1.23 -15.62 8.49
CA ILE A 50 -0.16 -16.63 8.56
C ILE A 50 -0.12 -17.29 9.93
N PHE A 51 -0.17 -16.50 11.01
CA PHE A 51 0.15 -16.99 12.36
C PHE A 51 -1.05 -17.40 13.21
N VAL A 52 -2.23 -16.83 12.98
CA VAL A 52 -3.40 -17.06 13.82
C VAL A 52 -4.25 -18.23 13.30
N PRO A 53 -5.00 -18.11 12.19
CA PRO A 53 -5.73 -19.25 11.61
C PRO A 53 -4.82 -20.18 10.78
N ARG A 54 -3.57 -19.78 10.52
CA ARG A 54 -2.69 -20.44 9.53
C ARG A 54 -3.36 -20.59 8.16
N TYR A 55 -4.19 -19.60 7.83
CA TYR A 55 -4.87 -19.52 6.54
C TYR A 55 -3.86 -19.45 5.41
N PHE A 56 -2.78 -18.69 5.56
CA PHE A 56 -1.61 -18.70 4.68
C PHE A 56 -0.44 -19.47 5.30
N THR A 57 0.39 -20.08 4.46
CA THR A 57 1.70 -20.60 4.87
C THR A 57 2.70 -19.44 5.06
N PRO A 58 3.83 -19.67 5.76
CA PRO A 58 4.84 -18.63 5.99
C PRO A 58 5.48 -18.07 4.72
N VAL A 59 5.30 -18.71 3.55
CA VAL A 59 5.81 -18.18 2.28
C VAL A 59 5.23 -16.81 1.94
N MET A 60 4.02 -16.51 2.42
CA MET A 60 3.38 -15.20 2.23
C MET A 60 4.14 -14.06 2.91
N LEU A 61 5.09 -14.34 3.80
CA LEU A 61 6.02 -13.32 4.32
C LEU A 61 6.88 -12.69 3.22
N ILE A 62 6.93 -13.27 2.00
CA ILE A 62 7.62 -12.68 0.85
C ILE A 62 7.16 -11.25 0.55
N VAL A 63 5.92 -10.87 0.87
CA VAL A 63 5.41 -9.49 0.68
C VAL A 63 6.19 -8.45 1.50
N PHE A 64 6.84 -8.85 2.60
CA PHE A 64 7.67 -7.97 3.43
C PHE A 64 8.94 -7.51 2.73
N LEU A 65 9.34 -8.14 1.62
CA LEU A 65 10.42 -7.62 0.76
C LEU A 65 10.07 -6.24 0.15
N ALA A 66 8.79 -5.88 0.06
CA ALA A 66 8.37 -4.52 -0.31
C ALA A 66 8.50 -3.49 0.84
N GLY A 67 8.98 -3.90 2.02
CA GLY A 67 9.05 -3.08 3.24
C GLY A 67 9.87 -1.79 3.07
N LYS A 68 11.00 -1.83 2.37
CA LYS A 68 11.79 -0.60 2.11
C LYS A 68 10.97 0.44 1.33
N ARG A 69 10.18 -0.02 0.35
CA ARG A 69 9.30 0.87 -0.42
C ARG A 69 8.13 1.36 0.42
N LEU A 70 7.60 0.52 1.30
CA LEU A 70 6.57 0.91 2.26
C LEU A 70 7.07 2.07 3.13
N LEU A 71 8.23 1.93 3.76
CA LEU A 71 8.81 2.96 4.62
C LEU A 71 9.00 4.29 3.88
N LEU A 72 9.45 4.25 2.63
CA LEU A 72 9.54 5.44 1.78
C LEU A 72 8.16 6.10 1.56
N THR A 73 7.14 5.32 1.22
CA THR A 73 5.77 5.81 1.05
C THR A 73 5.21 6.38 2.36
N LEU A 74 5.44 5.72 3.50
CA LEU A 74 4.99 6.19 4.81
C LEU A 74 5.66 7.51 5.20
N ASN A 75 6.97 7.63 5.00
CA ASN A 75 7.72 8.87 5.25
C ASN A 75 7.27 10.01 4.33
N THR A 76 6.88 9.69 3.09
CA THR A 76 6.31 10.70 2.18
C THR A 76 4.95 11.14 2.70
N LEU A 77 4.05 10.20 3.00
CA LEU A 77 2.70 10.46 3.49
C LEU A 77 2.67 11.12 4.88
N SER A 78 3.73 11.03 5.69
CA SER A 78 3.76 11.68 7.01
C SER A 78 3.96 13.19 6.90
N LYS A 79 4.48 13.68 5.78
CA LYS A 79 4.72 15.10 5.50
C LYS A 79 3.65 15.68 4.56
N PRO A 80 3.31 16.97 4.67
CA PRO A 80 2.46 17.62 3.68
C PRO A 80 3.14 17.57 2.30
N ARG A 81 2.34 17.71 1.25
CA ARG A 81 2.88 17.83 -0.11
C ARG A 81 3.76 19.10 -0.19
N PRO A 82 4.92 19.05 -0.86
CA PRO A 82 5.66 20.26 -1.20
C PRO A 82 4.79 21.23 -1.99
N ASP A 83 5.00 22.54 -1.82
CA ASP A 83 4.27 23.55 -2.60
C ASP A 83 4.77 23.61 -4.06
N GLU A 84 6.06 23.32 -4.27
CA GLU A 84 6.73 23.34 -5.57
C GLU A 84 7.38 21.99 -5.89
N PRO A 85 7.60 21.67 -7.19
CA PRO A 85 8.30 20.45 -7.58
C PRO A 85 9.73 20.43 -7.00
N PRO A 86 10.12 19.36 -6.29
CA PRO A 86 11.50 19.18 -5.89
C PRO A 86 12.44 19.16 -7.12
N GLU A 87 13.65 19.69 -6.93
CA GLU A 87 14.66 19.73 -8.00
C GLU A 87 14.89 18.34 -8.60
N GLY A 88 14.84 18.24 -9.93
CA GLY A 88 15.06 16.99 -10.65
C GLY A 88 13.93 15.97 -10.55
N TYR A 89 12.73 16.35 -10.08
CA TYR A 89 11.58 15.43 -9.99
C TYR A 89 10.63 15.53 -11.21
N PRO A 90 10.75 14.64 -12.22
CA PRO A 90 10.01 14.77 -13.48
C PRO A 90 8.53 14.38 -13.40
N ALA A 91 8.11 13.71 -12.33
CA ALA A 91 6.76 13.17 -12.21
C ALA A 91 5.76 14.18 -11.62
N TRP A 92 6.15 15.43 -11.38
CA TRP A 92 5.21 16.46 -10.91
C TRP A 92 4.02 16.62 -11.87
N PRO A 93 2.76 16.82 -11.39
CA PRO A 93 2.32 17.01 -10.00
C PRO A 93 2.06 15.71 -9.21
N VAL A 94 2.41 14.54 -9.75
CA VAL A 94 2.21 13.25 -9.07
C VAL A 94 3.21 13.11 -7.93
N TRP A 95 2.72 13.21 -6.69
CA TRP A 95 3.54 13.10 -5.49
C TRP A 95 3.19 11.84 -4.72
N PHE A 96 2.14 11.88 -3.88
CA PHE A 96 1.81 10.75 -3.01
C PHE A 96 1.46 9.49 -3.79
N SER A 97 0.79 9.64 -4.95
CA SER A 97 0.39 8.49 -5.76
C SER A 97 1.57 7.86 -6.48
N GLY A 98 2.62 8.61 -6.80
CA GLY A 98 3.87 8.07 -7.34
C GLY A 98 4.56 7.14 -6.36
N PHE A 99 4.77 7.59 -5.12
CA PHE A 99 5.36 6.75 -4.07
C PHE A 99 4.47 5.56 -3.70
N ALA A 100 3.15 5.74 -3.64
CA ALA A 100 2.23 4.64 -3.38
C ALA A 100 2.21 3.62 -4.52
N PHE A 101 2.33 4.05 -5.78
CA PHE A 101 2.41 3.17 -6.93
C PHE A 101 3.72 2.37 -6.95
N PHE A 102 4.85 3.01 -6.62
CA PHE A 102 6.14 2.35 -6.55
C PHE A 102 6.18 1.20 -5.53
N HIS A 103 5.54 1.41 -4.37
CA HIS A 103 5.30 0.36 -3.38
C HIS A 103 4.33 -0.72 -3.89
N ASN A 104 3.16 -0.31 -4.40
CA ASN A 104 2.11 -1.21 -4.84
C ASN A 104 2.57 -2.15 -5.96
N ARG A 105 3.40 -1.68 -6.90
CA ARG A 105 3.92 -2.51 -7.99
C ARG A 105 4.74 -3.70 -7.46
N MET A 106 5.60 -3.47 -6.47
CA MET A 106 6.38 -4.54 -5.85
C MET A 106 5.52 -5.41 -4.95
N PHE A 107 4.74 -4.79 -4.06
CA PHE A 107 3.88 -5.51 -3.13
C PHE A 107 2.87 -6.41 -3.86
N GLY A 108 2.18 -5.90 -4.87
CA GLY A 108 1.21 -6.66 -5.66
C GLY A 108 1.85 -7.81 -6.42
N GLY A 109 3.04 -7.61 -7.01
CA GLY A 109 3.78 -8.69 -7.66
C GLY A 109 4.19 -9.80 -6.69
N LEU A 110 4.70 -9.42 -5.50
CA LEU A 110 5.06 -10.36 -4.45
C LEU A 110 3.84 -11.08 -3.86
N LEU A 111 2.70 -10.38 -3.75
CA LEU A 111 1.44 -10.97 -3.28
C LEU A 111 0.97 -12.07 -4.24
N ILE A 112 0.94 -11.79 -5.55
CA ILE A 112 0.55 -12.78 -6.56
C ILE A 112 1.53 -13.97 -6.56
N LEU A 113 2.84 -13.70 -6.56
CA LEU A 113 3.85 -14.75 -6.48
C LEU A 113 3.69 -15.59 -5.21
N GLY A 114 3.51 -14.94 -4.07
CA GLY A 114 3.28 -15.59 -2.78
C GLY A 114 2.05 -16.49 -2.82
N LEU A 115 0.93 -16.03 -3.37
CA LEU A 115 -0.30 -16.82 -3.51
C LEU A 115 -0.12 -18.05 -4.40
N ILE A 116 0.60 -17.91 -5.52
CA ILE A 116 0.93 -19.04 -6.40
C ILE A 116 1.75 -20.07 -5.62
N VAL A 117 2.84 -19.65 -4.97
CA VAL A 117 3.70 -20.57 -4.21
C VAL A 117 2.96 -21.18 -3.02
N ASP A 118 2.15 -20.40 -2.30
CA ASP A 118 1.31 -20.88 -1.20
C ASP A 118 0.36 -21.98 -1.66
N THR A 119 -0.28 -21.79 -2.81
CA THR A 119 -1.19 -22.79 -3.41
C THR A 119 -0.44 -24.06 -3.79
N LEU A 120 0.73 -23.94 -4.43
CA LEU A 120 1.56 -25.09 -4.79
C LEU A 120 2.03 -25.86 -3.54
N LEU A 121 2.41 -25.17 -2.47
CA LEU A 121 2.77 -25.80 -1.20
C LEU A 121 1.60 -26.59 -0.60
N ARG A 122 0.37 -26.06 -0.67
CA ARG A 122 -0.82 -26.79 -0.20
C ARG A 122 -1.11 -28.06 -0.98
N ILE A 123 -0.87 -28.04 -2.28
CA ILE A 123 -1.14 -29.18 -3.17
C ILE A 123 -0.06 -30.25 -3.01
N PHE A 124 1.21 -29.86 -3.06
CA PHE A 124 2.32 -30.81 -3.15
C PHE A 124 2.98 -31.13 -1.81
N LEU A 125 2.83 -30.27 -0.81
CA LEU A 125 3.43 -30.39 0.53
C LEU A 125 2.37 -30.11 1.61
N SER A 126 1.21 -30.79 1.55
CA SER A 126 0.05 -30.53 2.42
C SER A 126 0.33 -30.63 3.93
N GLY A 127 1.40 -31.33 4.34
CA GLY A 127 1.86 -31.38 5.74
C GLY A 127 2.66 -30.15 6.19
N PHE A 128 3.08 -29.27 5.27
CA PHE A 128 3.78 -28.03 5.59
C PHE A 128 2.78 -26.96 6.04
N TRP A 129 2.92 -26.51 7.29
CA TRP A 129 2.08 -25.46 7.89
C TRP A 129 0.57 -25.73 7.78
N PRO A 130 0.07 -26.82 8.39
CA PRO A 130 -1.34 -27.17 8.31
C PRO A 130 -2.22 -26.09 8.94
N MET A 131 -3.40 -25.90 8.34
CA MET A 131 -4.43 -24.98 8.85
C MET A 131 -4.79 -25.32 10.30
N ARG A 132 -5.08 -24.30 11.09
CA ARG A 132 -5.48 -24.41 12.50
C ARG A 132 -6.94 -24.02 12.68
#